data_AF-A0A9Q0D5G4-F1
#
_entry.id   AF-A0A9Q0D5G4-F1
#
_cell.length_a   1.000
_cell.length_b   1.000
_cell.length_c   1.000
_cell.angle_alpha   90.00
_cell.angle_beta   90.00
_cell.angle_gamma   90.00
#
_symmetry.space_group_name_H-M   'P 1'
#
loop_
_entity.id
_entity.type
_entity.pdbx_description
1 polymer ?
#
loop_
_entity_poly.entity_id
_entity_poly.type
_entity_poly.pdbx_seq_one_letter_code
_entity_poly.pdbx_strand_id
1 'polypeptide(L)'
;MTTGVAGIGKTILTHKFTLDWAEGKSNHDIHFTLPFTFRELNLLKVKKVSLVELLHHFFIQTKGIRRYDLFQVVFILDGLDECRLPLDFKNNPIWTDVSKSTSVDVLLTNLIRGDLLPSARIWITTRPAAANQIPAECVDMVDR
;
A
#
# COMPACT_ATOMS: atom_id res chain seq x y z
N MET A 1 0.09 10.72 3.81
CA MET A 1 0.96 9.91 4.70
C MET A 1 0.76 10.32 6.17
N THR A 2 0.84 9.40 7.14
CA THR A 2 0.74 9.70 8.58
C THR A 2 2.05 9.38 9.30
N THR A 3 2.67 10.41 9.89
CA THR A 3 3.91 10.29 10.66
C THR A 3 3.67 10.48 12.15
N GLY A 4 4.40 9.78 13.01
CA GLY A 4 4.32 10.01 14.45
C GLY A 4 5.19 9.06 15.27
N VAL A 5 5.42 9.38 16.54
CA VAL A 5 6.24 8.56 17.45
C VAL A 5 5.61 7.17 17.71
N ALA A 6 6.37 6.26 18.31
CA ALA A 6 5.86 4.96 18.71
C ALA A 6 4.73 5.12 19.75
N GLY A 7 3.72 4.25 19.71
CA GLY A 7 2.61 4.26 20.67
C GLY A 7 1.54 5.34 20.46
N ILE A 8 1.73 6.29 19.53
CA ILE A 8 0.77 7.39 19.29
C ILE A 8 -0.55 6.94 18.60
N GLY A 9 -0.69 5.64 18.30
CA GLY A 9 -1.94 5.08 17.75
C GLY A 9 -2.07 5.08 16.23
N LYS A 10 -0.98 5.23 15.45
CA LYS A 10 -1.05 5.19 13.97
C LYS A 10 -1.72 3.94 13.41
N THR A 11 -1.37 2.75 13.91
CA THR A 11 -1.99 1.48 13.53
C THR A 11 -3.44 1.37 14.00
N ILE A 12 -3.77 1.93 15.16
CA ILE A 12 -5.17 1.95 15.65
C ILE A 12 -6.03 2.83 14.73
N LEU A 13 -5.49 3.94 14.24
CA LEU A 13 -6.17 4.83 13.29
C LEU A 13 -6.47 4.11 11.97
N THR A 14 -5.52 3.37 11.41
CA THR A 14 -5.75 2.60 10.17
C THR A 14 -6.72 1.45 10.35
N HIS A 15 -6.69 0.76 11.50
CA HIS A 15 -7.67 -0.26 11.85
C HIS A 15 -9.08 0.34 12.00
N LYS A 16 -9.21 1.49 12.67
CA LYS A 16 -10.50 2.17 12.82
C LYS A 16 -11.06 2.60 11.46
N PHE A 17 -10.24 3.17 10.58
CA PHE A 17 -10.65 3.50 9.22
C PHE A 17 -11.18 2.27 8.47
N THR A 18 -10.43 1.16 8.53
CA THR A 18 -10.83 -0.09 7.86
C THR A 18 -12.14 -0.64 8.44
N LEU A 19 -12.32 -0.56 9.76
CA LEU A 19 -13.55 -0.99 10.43
C LEU A 19 -14.75 -0.11 10.04
N ASP A 20 -14.60 1.21 10.12
CA ASP A 20 -15.68 2.14 9.80
C ASP A 20 -16.08 2.02 8.31
N TRP A 21 -15.11 1.79 7.39
CA TRP A 21 -15.38 1.46 5.99
C TRP A 21 -16.14 0.12 5.84
N ALA A 22 -15.66 -0.94 6.47
CA ALA A 22 -16.26 -2.28 6.36
C ALA A 22 -17.70 -2.33 6.93
N GLU A 23 -17.98 -1.53 7.95
CA GLU A 23 -19.32 -1.37 8.53
C GLU A 23 -20.21 -0.38 7.77
N GLY A 24 -19.70 0.24 6.69
CA GLY A 24 -20.44 1.22 5.90
C GLY A 24 -20.77 2.51 6.65
N LYS A 25 -19.95 2.89 7.65
CA LYS A 25 -20.13 4.11 8.45
C LYS A 25 -19.55 5.35 7.75
N SER A 26 -18.51 5.18 6.94
CA SER A 26 -17.82 6.25 6.23
C SER A 26 -17.13 5.72 4.97
N ASN A 27 -16.53 6.61 4.16
CA ASN A 27 -15.72 6.24 2.99
C ASN A 27 -16.51 5.43 1.94
N HIS A 28 -17.78 5.78 1.72
CA HIS A 28 -18.69 5.05 0.83
C HIS A 28 -18.28 5.08 -0.65
N ASP A 29 -17.39 5.99 -1.04
CA ASP A 29 -16.78 6.04 -2.37
C ASP A 29 -15.71 4.96 -2.59
N ILE A 30 -15.22 4.35 -1.51
CA ILE A 30 -14.14 3.35 -1.54
C ILE A 30 -14.74 1.95 -1.65
N HIS A 31 -14.34 1.23 -2.70
CA HIS A 31 -14.80 -0.12 -2.98
C HIS A 31 -13.99 -1.18 -2.23
N PHE A 32 -12.69 -0.93 -2.03
CA PHE A 32 -11.79 -1.85 -1.33
C PHE A 32 -10.80 -1.09 -0.46
N THR A 33 -10.66 -1.54 0.79
CA THR A 33 -9.53 -1.20 1.66
C THR A 33 -8.64 -2.43 1.79
N LEU A 34 -7.36 -2.31 1.44
CA LEU A 34 -6.38 -3.40 1.39
C LEU A 34 -5.21 -3.10 2.35
N PRO A 35 -5.32 -3.49 3.63
CA PRO A 35 -4.29 -3.22 4.63
C PRO A 35 -3.13 -4.22 4.57
N PHE A 36 -1.92 -3.71 4.48
CA PHE A 36 -0.67 -4.46 4.58
C PHE A 36 0.21 -3.88 5.68
N THR A 37 0.93 -4.73 6.39
CA THR A 37 2.09 -4.29 7.17
C THR A 37 3.37 -4.47 6.35
N PHE A 38 4.34 -3.57 6.51
CA PHE A 38 5.67 -3.78 5.91
C PHE A 38 6.35 -5.04 6.46
N ARG A 39 6.02 -5.45 7.70
CA ARG A 39 6.47 -6.73 8.28
C ARG A 39 6.02 -7.93 7.44
N GLU A 40 4.77 -7.97 7.02
CA GLU A 40 4.25 -9.04 6.15
C GLU A 40 4.90 -9.01 4.77
N LEU A 41 5.02 -7.82 4.17
CA LEU A 41 5.65 -7.64 2.86
C LEU A 41 7.12 -8.07 2.86
N ASN A 42 7.84 -7.86 3.96
CA ASN A 42 9.22 -8.33 4.13
C ASN A 42 9.36 -9.85 4.01
N LEU A 43 8.32 -10.64 4.33
CA LEU A 43 8.33 -12.10 4.20
C LEU A 43 8.36 -12.56 2.73
N LEU A 44 7.98 -11.68 1.80
CA LEU A 44 7.91 -11.95 0.37
C LEU A 44 9.10 -11.39 -0.42
N LYS A 45 10.09 -10.79 0.25
CA LYS A 45 11.21 -10.07 -0.37
C LYS A 45 12.02 -10.84 -1.44
N VAL A 46 12.05 -12.17 -1.36
CA VAL A 46 12.79 -13.03 -2.32
C VAL A 46 11.90 -13.60 -3.43
N LYS A 47 10.60 -13.31 -3.41
CA LYS A 47 9.65 -13.84 -4.37
C LYS A 47 9.41 -12.85 -5.50
N LYS A 48 9.13 -13.39 -6.68
CA LYS A 48 8.44 -12.64 -7.75
C LYS A 48 6.96 -12.93 -7.65
N VAL A 49 6.15 -11.89 -7.70
CA VAL A 49 4.69 -11.95 -7.54
C VAL A 49 4.08 -10.79 -8.33
N SER A 50 2.87 -10.96 -8.85
CA SER A 50 2.09 -9.84 -9.41
C SER A 50 1.26 -9.16 -8.32
N LEU A 51 0.70 -7.98 -8.61
CA LEU A 51 -0.22 -7.35 -7.65
C LEU A 51 -1.44 -8.25 -7.40
N VAL A 52 -2.02 -8.83 -8.45
CA VAL A 52 -3.16 -9.74 -8.33
C VAL A 52 -2.83 -10.95 -7.45
N GLU A 53 -1.68 -11.59 -7.67
CA GLU A 53 -1.23 -12.73 -6.85
C GLU A 53 -1.00 -12.32 -5.39
N LEU A 54 -0.41 -11.14 -5.15
CA LEU A 54 -0.20 -10.59 -3.81
C LEU A 54 -1.54 -10.38 -3.09
N LEU A 55 -2.52 -9.76 -3.76
CA LEU A 55 -3.84 -9.53 -3.20
C LEU A 55 -4.59 -10.84 -2.91
N HIS A 56 -4.54 -11.82 -3.82
CA HIS A 56 -5.16 -13.13 -3.60
C HIS A 56 -4.50 -13.93 -2.48
N HIS A 57 -3.20 -13.71 -2.22
CA HIS A 57 -2.48 -14.35 -1.13
C HIS A 57 -2.97 -13.87 0.24
N PHE A 58 -3.12 -12.56 0.43
CA PHE A 58 -3.51 -11.97 1.71
C PHE A 58 -5.03 -11.86 1.89
N PHE A 59 -5.80 -11.71 0.80
CA PHE A 59 -7.23 -11.47 0.83
C PHE A 59 -7.97 -12.49 -0.04
N ILE A 60 -8.29 -13.65 0.53
CA ILE A 60 -8.94 -14.75 -0.18
C ILE A 60 -10.29 -14.34 -0.82
N GLN A 61 -10.97 -13.36 -0.23
CA GLN A 61 -12.25 -12.81 -0.72
C GLN A 61 -12.10 -12.07 -2.05
N THR A 62 -10.88 -11.67 -2.41
CA THR A 62 -10.59 -11.00 -3.68
C THR A 62 -10.30 -11.97 -4.83
N LYS A 63 -10.31 -13.29 -4.58
CA LYS A 63 -10.16 -14.31 -5.61
C LYS A 63 -11.27 -14.17 -6.66
N GLY A 64 -10.88 -14.03 -7.92
CA GLY A 64 -11.76 -13.78 -9.05
C GLY A 64 -11.72 -12.33 -9.55
N ILE A 65 -11.27 -11.39 -8.72
CA ILE A 65 -11.01 -10.01 -9.15
C ILE A 65 -9.64 -9.94 -9.83
N ARG A 66 -9.62 -9.35 -11.02
CA ARG A 66 -8.39 -9.11 -11.81
C ARG A 66 -8.26 -7.66 -12.28
N ARG A 67 -9.38 -6.94 -12.39
CA ARG A 67 -9.46 -5.56 -12.87
C ARG A 67 -9.65 -4.60 -11.70
N TYR A 68 -8.61 -4.43 -10.90
CA TYR A 68 -8.61 -3.50 -9.75
C TYR A 68 -8.64 -2.03 -10.20
N ASP A 69 -8.27 -1.75 -11.45
CA ASP A 69 -8.29 -0.44 -12.09
C ASP A 69 -9.70 0.16 -12.21
N LEU A 70 -10.74 -0.69 -12.19
CA LEU A 70 -12.14 -0.27 -12.28
C LEU A 70 -12.75 0.15 -10.93
N PHE A 71 -11.99 0.02 -9.84
CA PHE A 71 -12.49 0.26 -8.49
C PHE A 71 -11.72 1.38 -7.81
N GLN A 72 -12.41 2.10 -6.92
CA GLN A 72 -11.72 2.99 -5.98
C GLN A 72 -11.10 2.13 -4.87
N VAL A 73 -9.79 1.95 -4.93
CA VAL A 73 -9.03 1.12 -3.97
C VAL A 73 -8.19 2.01 -3.08
N VAL A 74 -8.16 1.69 -1.78
CA VAL A 74 -7.21 2.26 -0.81
C VAL A 74 -6.25 1.16 -0.35
N PHE A 75 -4.95 1.37 -0.56
CA PHE A 75 -3.92 0.56 0.08
C PHE A 75 -3.48 1.25 1.35
N ILE A 76 -3.48 0.51 2.45
CA ILE A 76 -2.90 0.98 3.70
C ILE A 76 -1.59 0.22 3.90
N LEU A 77 -0.48 0.93 3.97
CA LEU A 77 0.86 0.37 4.18
C LEU A 77 1.35 0.80 5.56
N ASP A 78 1.14 -0.06 6.55
CA ASP A 78 1.43 0.24 7.96
C ASP A 78 2.88 -0.11 8.33
N GLY A 79 3.55 0.82 9.00
CA GLY A 79 4.86 0.59 9.62
C GLY A 79 6.04 0.64 8.65
N LEU A 80 6.15 1.67 7.80
CA LEU A 80 7.30 1.85 6.89
C LEU A 80 8.65 1.86 7.61
N ASP A 81 8.70 2.30 8.87
CA ASP A 81 9.92 2.22 9.70
C ASP A 81 10.44 0.79 9.92
N GLU A 82 9.64 -0.22 9.57
CA GLU A 82 9.97 -1.64 9.66
C GLU A 82 10.23 -2.27 8.28
N CYS A 83 10.19 -1.48 7.21
CA CYS A 83 10.50 -1.93 5.87
C CYS A 83 11.95 -2.40 5.77
N ARG A 84 12.17 -3.54 5.12
CA ARG A 84 13.49 -4.11 4.81
C ARG A 84 13.73 -4.26 3.31
N LEU A 85 12.77 -3.80 2.50
CA LEU A 85 12.90 -3.73 1.06
C LEU A 85 13.72 -2.47 0.70
N PRO A 86 14.52 -2.51 -0.37
CA PRO A 86 15.33 -1.36 -0.79
C PRO A 86 14.52 -0.08 -1.05
N LEU A 87 13.26 -0.23 -1.50
CA LEU A 87 12.40 0.81 -2.03
C LEU A 87 13.13 1.70 -3.03
N ASP A 88 13.72 1.09 -4.05
CA ASP A 88 14.53 1.83 -5.03
C ASP A 88 13.66 2.63 -6.01
N PHE A 89 13.21 3.80 -5.56
CA PHE A 89 12.39 4.72 -6.36
C PHE A 89 13.09 5.23 -7.63
N LYS A 90 14.42 5.13 -7.71
CA LYS A 90 15.21 5.69 -8.82
C LYS A 90 15.51 4.67 -9.90
N ASN A 91 15.90 3.44 -9.51
CA ASN A 91 16.41 2.45 -10.45
C ASN A 91 15.40 1.34 -10.76
N ASN A 92 14.34 1.17 -9.95
CA ASN A 92 13.33 0.17 -10.27
C ASN A 92 12.60 0.52 -11.58
N PRO A 93 12.45 -0.44 -12.51
CA PRO A 93 11.77 -0.21 -13.77
C PRO A 93 10.32 0.21 -13.53
N ILE A 94 9.79 0.99 -14.47
CA ILE A 94 8.37 1.29 -14.52
C ILE A 94 7.61 -0.03 -14.71
N TRP A 95 6.60 -0.25 -13.88
CA TRP A 95 5.78 -1.45 -13.87
C TRP A 95 4.31 -1.08 -13.80
N THR A 96 3.57 -1.35 -14.87
CA THR A 96 2.18 -0.90 -15.04
C THR A 96 1.18 -2.05 -15.15
N ASP A 97 1.65 -3.29 -15.21
CA ASP A 97 0.80 -4.47 -15.40
C ASP A 97 0.60 -5.22 -14.08
N VAL A 98 -0.61 -5.07 -13.51
CA VAL A 98 -1.01 -5.68 -12.24
C VAL A 98 -1.01 -7.21 -12.25
N SER A 99 -1.01 -7.84 -13.43
CA SER A 99 -1.06 -9.31 -13.58
C SER A 99 0.31 -9.94 -13.83
N LYS A 100 1.34 -9.15 -14.19
CA LYS A 100 2.68 -9.67 -14.41
C LYS A 100 3.50 -9.66 -13.12
N SER A 101 4.21 -10.77 -12.88
CA SER A 101 5.01 -10.93 -11.69
C SER A 101 6.35 -10.17 -11.77
N THR A 102 6.70 -9.49 -10.70
CA THR A 102 7.99 -8.79 -10.51
C THR A 102 8.40 -8.88 -9.04
N SER A 103 9.53 -8.28 -8.64
CA SER A 103 9.91 -8.27 -7.21
C SER A 103 8.93 -7.42 -6.40
N VAL A 104 8.78 -7.72 -5.11
CA VAL A 104 7.94 -6.91 -4.19
C VAL A 104 8.42 -5.45 -4.14
N ASP A 105 9.73 -5.23 -4.26
CA ASP A 105 10.32 -3.89 -4.29
C ASP A 105 9.84 -3.06 -5.51
N VAL A 106 9.87 -3.66 -6.70
CA VAL A 106 9.37 -3.05 -7.92
C VAL A 106 7.86 -2.82 -7.83
N LEU A 107 7.10 -3.78 -7.29
CA LEU A 107 5.65 -3.60 -7.08
C LEU A 107 5.34 -2.41 -6.19
N LEU A 108 5.96 -2.33 -4.99
CA LEU A 108 5.64 -1.28 -4.02
C LEU A 108 6.06 0.10 -4.51
N THR A 109 7.25 0.22 -5.10
CA THR A 109 7.71 1.52 -5.63
C THR A 109 6.81 2.03 -6.74
N ASN A 110 6.37 1.16 -7.67
CA ASN A 110 5.44 1.54 -8.74
C ASN A 110 4.00 1.75 -8.24
N LEU A 111 3.56 1.05 -7.18
CA LEU A 111 2.28 1.31 -6.55
C LEU A 111 2.26 2.68 -5.87
N ILE A 112 3.33 3.02 -5.14
CA ILE A 112 3.47 4.29 -4.41
C ILE A 112 3.64 5.47 -5.37
N ARG A 113 4.37 5.29 -6.49
CA ARG A 113 4.47 6.31 -7.56
C ARG A 113 3.17 6.49 -8.34
N GLY A 114 2.25 5.53 -8.28
CA GLY A 114 1.02 5.51 -9.07
C GLY A 114 1.17 4.89 -10.46
N ASP A 115 2.34 4.38 -10.84
CA ASP A 115 2.59 3.74 -12.15
C ASP A 115 1.79 2.42 -12.30
N LEU A 116 1.70 1.63 -11.23
CA LEU A 116 1.13 0.28 -11.28
C LEU A 116 -0.40 0.25 -11.26
N LEU A 117 -1.01 1.12 -10.48
CA LEU A 117 -2.46 1.21 -10.33
C LEU A 117 -2.84 2.68 -10.08
N PRO A 118 -2.92 3.51 -11.13
CA PRO A 118 -3.06 4.97 -10.99
C PRO A 118 -4.30 5.43 -10.21
N SER A 119 -5.37 4.64 -10.20
CA SER A 119 -6.61 4.96 -9.47
C SER A 119 -6.54 4.67 -7.97
N ALA A 120 -5.50 3.98 -7.50
CA ALA A 120 -5.35 3.62 -6.10
C ALA A 120 -4.92 4.81 -5.26
N ARG A 121 -5.55 4.95 -4.08
CA ARG A 121 -5.09 5.86 -3.03
C ARG A 121 -4.18 5.08 -2.08
N ILE A 122 -3.05 5.67 -1.69
CA ILE A 122 -2.07 5.02 -0.81
C ILE A 122 -1.98 5.77 0.53
N TRP A 123 -2.21 5.06 1.63
CA TRP A 123 -2.00 5.55 2.98
C TRP A 123 -0.85 4.83 3.66
N ILE A 124 0.28 5.52 3.80
CA ILE A 124 1.45 5.02 4.52
C ILE A 124 1.46 5.56 5.97
N THR A 125 1.76 4.69 6.94
CA THR A 125 2.11 5.11 8.31
C THR A 125 3.59 4.87 8.58
N THR A 126 4.21 5.77 9.35
CA THR A 126 5.63 5.66 9.65
C THR A 126 6.05 6.47 10.87
N ARG A 127 7.25 6.19 11.41
CA ARG A 127 7.96 7.13 12.29
C ARG A 127 8.61 8.24 11.47
N PRO A 128 8.78 9.45 12.03
CA PRO A 128 9.42 10.56 11.31
C PRO A 128 10.77 10.20 10.69
N ALA A 129 11.59 9.42 11.40
CA ALA A 129 12.93 9.02 10.95
C ALA A 129 12.96 8.15 9.68
N ALA A 130 11.84 7.53 9.30
CA ALA A 130 11.72 6.69 8.12
C ALA A 130 10.86 7.33 7.01
N ALA A 131 10.29 8.52 7.24
CA ALA A 131 9.43 9.20 6.27
C ALA A 131 10.17 9.57 4.98
N ASN A 132 11.46 9.86 5.08
CA ASN A 132 12.33 10.20 3.94
C ASN A 132 12.65 9.02 3.01
N GLN A 133 12.21 7.79 3.33
CA GLN A 133 12.29 6.67 2.39
C GLN A 133 11.29 6.82 1.23
N ILE A 134 10.25 7.63 1.40
CA ILE A 134 9.28 7.94 0.34
C ILE A 134 9.67 9.30 -0.26
N PRO A 135 9.85 9.40 -1.59
CA PRO A 135 10.09 10.66 -2.27
C PRO A 135 8.94 11.66 -2.01
N ALA A 136 9.27 12.95 -1.88
CA ALA A 136 8.29 13.97 -1.54
C ALA A 136 7.17 14.09 -2.60
N GLU A 137 7.51 13.86 -3.86
CA GLU A 137 6.60 13.84 -5.00
C GLU A 137 5.58 12.68 -4.96
N CYS A 138 5.87 11.62 -4.18
CA CYS A 138 4.95 10.50 -3.97
C CYS A 138 4.07 10.69 -2.72
N VAL A 139 4.27 11.78 -1.98
CA VAL A 139 3.47 12.10 -0.80
C VAL A 139 2.41 13.11 -1.21
N ASP A 140 1.21 12.61 -1.52
CA ASP A 140 0.04 13.48 -1.57
C ASP A 140 -0.23 14.00 -0.16
N MET A 141 -0.08 15.31 -0.01
CA MET A 141 -0.65 16.03 1.12
C MET A 141 -2.15 16.03 0.90
N VAL A 142 -2.87 15.26 1.72
CA VAL A 142 -4.30 15.52 1.88
C VAL A 142 -4.36 16.86 2.61
N ASP A 143 -4.58 17.93 1.85
CA ASP A 143 -4.86 19.23 2.43
C ASP A 143 -6.03 19.10 3.41
N ARG A 144 -5.89 19.82 4.52
CA ARG A 144 -6.71 19.75 5.73
C ARG A 144 -8.21 19.92 5.50
#